data_AF-A0A4W5ND56-F1
#
_entry.id   AF-A0A4W5ND56-F1
#
_cell.length_a   1.000
_cell.length_b   1.000
_cell.length_c   1.000
_cell.angle_alpha   90.00
_cell.angle_beta   90.00
_cell.angle_gamma   90.00
#
_symmetry.space_group_name_H-M   'P 1'
#
loop_
_entity.id
_entity.type
_entity.pdbx_description
1 polymer ?
#
loop_
_entity_poly.entity_id
_entity_poly.type
_entity_poly.pdbx_seq_one_letter_code
_entity_poly.pdbx_strand_id
1 'polypeptide(L)'
;ISESGSKHAAQNGAAHSTSTEPPAARPNVGNKVTVVLGAQWGDEGKGKVVDLLAQDADIVCRCQGGNNAGHTVVVDSVEYDFHLLPSGIINPKVTAFIGNGVVIHLPGLFEEADKNVRKGKSLVGWDKRLIISDRAHIAGHSQETI
;
A
#
# COMPACT_ATOMS: atom_id res chain seq x y z
N ILE A 1 1.06 -86.91 22.79
CA ILE A 1 -0.29 -87.51 22.75
C ILE A 1 -1.27 -86.35 22.55
N SER A 2 -1.89 -86.31 21.34
CA SER A 2 -3.18 -85.72 20.91
C SER A 2 -3.62 -84.35 21.49
N GLU A 3 -3.72 -83.29 20.69
CA GLU A 3 -4.84 -82.89 19.78
C GLU A 3 -5.99 -82.07 20.44
N SER A 4 -6.42 -81.08 19.66
CA SER A 4 -7.76 -80.46 19.58
C SER A 4 -8.18 -79.35 20.57
N GLY A 5 -8.16 -78.12 20.04
CA GLY A 5 -9.35 -77.28 19.83
C GLY A 5 -10.12 -76.72 21.04
N SER A 6 -10.20 -75.38 21.13
CA SER A 6 -11.49 -74.66 21.01
C SER A 6 -11.26 -73.15 20.97
N LYS A 7 -12.08 -72.51 20.13
CA LYS A 7 -12.12 -71.09 19.78
C LYS A 7 -12.55 -70.26 21.00
N HIS A 8 -11.98 -69.08 21.21
CA HIS A 8 -12.70 -67.94 21.79
C HIS A 8 -12.19 -66.63 21.18
N ALA A 9 -13.15 -65.74 20.90
CA ALA A 9 -13.07 -64.64 19.96
C ALA A 9 -12.09 -63.53 20.37
N ALA A 10 -11.24 -63.11 19.43
CA ALA A 10 -10.51 -61.86 19.51
C ALA A 10 -11.48 -60.69 19.29
N GLN A 11 -11.66 -59.86 20.31
CA GLN A 11 -12.31 -58.56 20.18
C GLN A 11 -11.36 -57.60 19.45
N ASN A 12 -11.86 -57.02 18.36
CA ASN A 12 -11.17 -56.03 17.54
C ASN A 12 -10.86 -54.77 18.36
N GLY A 13 -9.59 -54.54 18.67
CA GLY A 13 -9.09 -53.23 19.05
C GLY A 13 -9.02 -52.35 17.80
N ALA A 14 -9.99 -51.45 17.63
CA ALA A 14 -9.93 -50.41 16.61
C ALA A 14 -8.85 -49.39 17.02
N ALA A 15 -7.64 -49.54 16.46
CA ALA A 15 -6.63 -48.51 16.49
C ALA A 15 -7.13 -47.32 15.65
N HIS A 16 -7.52 -46.25 16.33
CA HIS A 16 -7.86 -44.97 15.72
C HIS A 16 -6.57 -44.37 15.12
N SER A 17 -6.37 -44.54 13.82
CA SER A 17 -5.27 -43.89 13.10
C SER A 17 -5.56 -42.39 13.04
N THR A 18 -5.08 -41.63 14.01
CA THR A 18 -5.02 -40.17 13.89
C THR A 18 -3.99 -39.83 12.83
N SER A 19 -4.45 -39.58 11.60
CA SER A 19 -3.66 -38.97 10.55
C SER A 19 -3.22 -37.58 11.02
N THR A 20 -2.01 -37.47 11.56
CA THR A 20 -1.35 -36.18 11.74
C THR A 20 -0.87 -35.71 10.37
N GLU A 21 -1.78 -35.14 9.58
CA GLU A 21 -1.36 -34.31 8.47
C GLU A 21 -0.68 -33.05 9.03
N PRO A 22 0.51 -32.68 8.54
CA PRO A 22 1.13 -31.42 8.92
C PRO A 22 0.20 -30.26 8.52
N PRO A 23 0.13 -29.17 9.30
CA PRO A 23 -0.70 -28.03 8.93
C PRO A 23 -0.29 -27.55 7.54
N ALA A 24 -1.28 -27.40 6.66
CA ALA A 24 -1.07 -26.95 5.29
C ALA A 24 -0.15 -25.73 5.27
N ALA A 25 0.92 -25.80 4.46
CA ALA A 25 1.87 -24.71 4.30
C ALA A 25 1.09 -23.43 3.98
N ARG A 26 1.34 -22.36 4.75
CA ARG A 26 0.71 -21.06 4.47
C ARG A 26 1.01 -20.72 3.00
N PRO A 27 -0.01 -20.37 2.19
CA PRO A 27 0.21 -20.06 0.79
C PRO A 27 1.31 -19.00 0.69
N ASN A 28 2.14 -19.08 -0.34
CA ASN A 28 3.19 -18.11 -0.58
C ASN A 28 2.53 -16.76 -0.87
N VAL A 29 2.32 -15.98 0.19
CA VAL A 29 1.75 -14.64 0.10
C VAL A 29 2.86 -13.80 -0.52
N GLY A 30 2.59 -13.20 -1.68
CA GLY A 30 3.52 -12.31 -2.35
C GLY A 30 3.90 -11.09 -1.49
N ASN A 31 4.41 -10.04 -2.14
CA ASN A 31 4.85 -8.84 -1.43
C ASN A 31 3.76 -8.31 -0.48
N LYS A 32 4.15 -8.01 0.76
CA LYS A 32 3.30 -7.39 1.76
C LYS A 32 3.38 -5.87 1.62
N VAL A 33 2.28 -5.19 1.89
CA VAL A 33 2.20 -3.73 1.85
C VAL A 33 2.19 -3.15 3.26
N THR A 34 2.92 -2.06 3.47
CA THR A 34 2.86 -1.25 4.69
C THR A 34 1.86 -0.11 4.48
N VAL A 35 1.00 0.12 5.47
CA VAL A 35 -0.10 1.09 5.37
C VAL A 35 -0.03 2.06 6.53
N VAL A 36 -0.05 3.37 6.23
CA VAL A 36 -0.13 4.45 7.23
C VAL A 36 -1.55 5.02 7.20
N LEU A 37 -2.25 4.95 8.33
CA LEU A 37 -3.63 5.43 8.49
C LEU A 37 -3.75 6.39 9.66
N GLY A 38 -4.73 7.28 9.58
CA GLY A 38 -5.09 8.18 10.67
C GLY A 38 -5.96 7.43 11.66
N ALA A 39 -5.69 7.59 12.95
CA ALA A 39 -6.49 6.98 14.00
C ALA A 39 -7.61 7.92 14.50
N GLN A 40 -7.58 9.19 14.10
CA GLN A 40 -8.47 10.24 14.59
C GLN A 40 -9.10 11.00 13.40
N TRP A 41 -9.35 12.30 13.55
CA TRP A 41 -10.01 13.15 12.58
C TRP A 41 -9.05 14.01 11.75
N GLY A 42 -7.86 13.49 11.42
CA GLY A 42 -6.88 14.19 10.59
C GLY A 42 -5.74 14.83 11.39
N ASP A 43 -4.79 15.40 10.63
CA ASP A 43 -3.62 16.13 11.13
C ASP A 43 -2.73 15.41 12.18
N GLU A 44 -2.75 14.07 12.19
CA GLU A 44 -1.92 13.27 13.12
C GLU A 44 -0.43 13.19 12.70
N GLY A 45 -0.03 13.91 11.66
CA GLY A 45 1.35 13.87 11.15
C GLY A 45 1.67 12.64 10.29
N LYS A 46 0.66 12.02 9.67
CA LYS A 46 0.82 10.84 8.78
C LYS A 46 1.89 11.06 7.71
N GLY A 47 1.93 12.25 7.11
CA GLY A 47 2.91 12.58 6.07
C GLY A 47 4.35 12.42 6.56
N LYS A 48 4.66 12.83 7.80
CA LYS A 48 5.99 12.65 8.39
C LYS A 48 6.38 11.18 8.56
N VAL A 49 5.42 10.32 8.90
CA VAL A 49 5.65 8.86 8.98
C VAL A 49 5.83 8.27 7.59
N VAL A 50 5.04 8.70 6.62
CA VAL A 50 5.17 8.30 5.21
C VAL A 50 6.55 8.67 4.66
N ASP A 51 7.04 9.89 4.93
CA ASP A 51 8.35 10.34 4.45
C ASP A 51 9.50 9.48 5.01
N LEU A 52 9.41 9.09 6.28
CA LEU A 52 10.38 8.20 6.91
C LEU A 52 10.37 6.81 6.23
N LEU A 53 9.20 6.24 6.00
CA LEU A 53 9.05 4.93 5.38
C LEU A 53 9.38 4.94 3.87
N ALA A 54 9.20 6.07 3.20
CA ALA A 54 9.45 6.23 1.76
C ALA A 54 10.96 6.22 1.40
N GLN A 55 11.86 6.34 2.37
CA GLN A 55 13.31 6.27 2.13
C GLN A 55 13.73 4.89 1.59
N ASP A 56 13.09 3.83 2.09
CA ASP A 56 13.39 2.43 1.75
C ASP A 56 12.30 1.77 0.89
N ALA A 57 11.32 2.53 0.42
CA ALA A 57 10.23 2.02 -0.40
C ALA A 57 10.63 1.94 -1.88
N ASP A 58 10.15 0.91 -2.59
CA ASP A 58 10.20 0.86 -4.06
C ASP A 58 9.01 1.62 -4.69
N ILE A 59 7.85 1.54 -4.04
CA ILE A 59 6.59 2.12 -4.52
C ILE A 59 5.88 2.82 -3.36
N VAL A 60 5.38 4.03 -3.61
CA VAL A 60 4.54 4.77 -2.66
C VAL A 60 3.20 5.07 -3.31
N CYS A 61 2.12 4.69 -2.63
CA CYS A 61 0.76 4.73 -3.19
C CYS A 61 -0.15 5.70 -2.43
N ARG A 62 -1.02 6.40 -3.15
CA ARG A 62 -2.23 7.02 -2.60
C ARG A 62 -3.45 6.21 -3.05
N CYS A 63 -4.24 5.70 -2.11
CA CYS A 63 -5.35 4.81 -2.40
C CYS A 63 -6.73 5.49 -2.44
N GLN A 64 -6.90 6.62 -1.75
CA GLN A 64 -8.18 7.31 -1.54
C GLN A 64 -7.99 8.83 -1.41
N GLY A 65 -9.10 9.57 -1.48
CA GLY A 65 -9.16 11.02 -1.25
C GLY A 65 -8.94 11.85 -2.52
N GLY A 66 -8.62 13.14 -2.34
CA GLY A 66 -8.35 14.08 -3.41
C GLY A 66 -7.18 15.01 -3.05
N ASN A 67 -7.21 16.25 -3.54
CA ASN A 67 -6.21 17.30 -3.27
C ASN A 67 -6.57 18.19 -2.06
N ASN A 68 -7.44 17.71 -1.16
CA ASN A 68 -8.03 18.48 -0.07
C ASN A 68 -7.14 18.58 1.19
N ALA A 69 -6.05 17.84 1.25
CA ALA A 69 -5.08 17.89 2.35
C ALA A 69 -3.66 18.02 1.79
N GLY A 70 -2.87 18.91 2.39
CA GLY A 70 -1.49 19.18 2.03
C GLY A 70 -0.50 18.50 2.98
N HIS A 71 0.67 18.15 2.46
CA HIS A 71 1.83 17.72 3.25
C HIS A 71 3.10 18.34 2.67
N THR A 72 3.85 19.07 3.49
CA THR A 72 5.10 19.71 3.07
C THR A 72 6.30 18.87 3.49
N VAL A 73 7.21 18.63 2.55
CA VAL A 73 8.48 17.92 2.78
C VAL A 73 9.63 18.88 2.50
N VAL A 74 10.64 18.89 3.37
CA VAL A 74 11.85 19.70 3.19
C VAL A 74 13.01 18.80 2.78
N VAL A 75 13.62 19.07 1.63
CA VAL A 75 14.84 18.40 1.15
C VAL A 75 15.86 19.46 0.79
N ASP A 76 17.07 19.36 1.37
CA ASP A 76 18.17 20.30 1.13
C ASP A 76 17.75 21.79 1.28
N SER A 77 16.97 22.09 2.32
CA SER A 77 16.40 23.43 2.60
C SER A 77 15.39 23.94 1.57
N VAL A 78 14.89 23.08 0.68
CA VAL A 78 13.80 23.39 -0.27
C VAL A 78 12.51 22.72 0.21
N GLU A 79 11.45 23.50 0.30
CA GLU A 79 10.12 23.03 0.72
C GLU A 79 9.28 22.60 -0.48
N TYR A 80 8.79 21.36 -0.48
CA TYR A 80 7.92 20.80 -1.52
C TYR A 80 6.54 20.55 -0.94
N ASP A 81 5.50 21.07 -1.59
CA ASP A 81 4.12 20.97 -1.10
C ASP A 81 3.36 19.93 -1.89
N PHE A 82 2.91 18.87 -1.23
CA PHE A 82 2.19 17.77 -1.85
C PHE A 82 0.72 17.78 -1.47
N HIS A 83 -0.17 17.72 -2.45
CA HIS A 83 -1.61 17.67 -2.24
C HIS A 83 -2.21 16.40 -2.82
N LEU A 84 -1.96 16.11 -4.09
CA LEU A 84 -2.41 14.90 -4.78
C LEU A 84 -1.28 13.91 -5.00
N LEU A 85 -0.07 14.39 -5.32
CA LEU A 85 1.09 13.52 -5.51
C LEU A 85 1.43 12.82 -4.18
N PRO A 86 1.76 11.51 -4.20
CA PRO A 86 2.32 10.85 -3.03
C PRO A 86 3.66 11.50 -2.66
N SER A 87 3.82 12.00 -1.42
CA SER A 87 5.02 12.76 -1.00
C SER A 87 6.33 11.98 -1.17
N GLY A 88 6.27 10.66 -1.07
CA GLY A 88 7.40 9.76 -1.32
C GLY A 88 7.99 9.85 -2.73
N ILE A 89 7.31 10.46 -3.71
CA ILE A 89 7.85 10.72 -5.05
C ILE A 89 9.12 11.61 -5.01
N ILE A 90 9.34 12.33 -3.91
CA ILE A 90 10.57 13.10 -3.65
C ILE A 90 11.82 12.22 -3.65
N ASN A 91 11.69 10.94 -3.32
CA ASN A 91 12.77 9.97 -3.47
C ASN A 91 12.88 9.59 -4.95
N PRO A 92 14.02 9.87 -5.62
CA PRO A 92 14.17 9.62 -7.06
C PRO A 92 14.12 8.14 -7.45
N LYS A 93 14.29 7.23 -6.48
CA LYS A 93 14.22 5.77 -6.70
C LYS A 93 12.79 5.23 -6.63
N VAL A 94 11.87 5.98 -6.02
CA VAL A 94 10.48 5.56 -5.79
C VAL A 94 9.64 5.75 -7.05
N THR A 95 8.80 4.76 -7.33
CA THR A 95 7.65 4.92 -8.23
C THR A 95 6.42 5.35 -7.43
N ALA A 96 5.81 6.46 -7.81
CA ALA A 96 4.58 6.94 -7.21
C ALA A 96 3.36 6.34 -7.94
N PHE A 97 2.37 5.89 -7.18
CA PHE A 97 1.15 5.30 -7.73
C PHE A 97 -0.11 5.97 -7.17
N ILE A 98 -0.98 6.43 -8.07
CA ILE A 98 -2.32 6.92 -7.72
C ILE A 98 -3.33 5.82 -8.02
N GLY A 99 -3.95 5.30 -6.97
CA GLY A 99 -4.94 4.22 -7.05
C GLY A 99 -6.31 4.69 -7.52
N ASN A 100 -7.16 3.72 -7.87
CA ASN A 100 -8.50 3.94 -8.42
C ASN A 100 -9.49 4.62 -7.46
N GLY A 101 -9.23 4.63 -6.15
CA GLY A 101 -10.07 5.31 -5.15
C GLY A 101 -9.79 6.82 -5.05
N VAL A 102 -8.82 7.35 -5.81
CA VAL A 102 -8.49 8.77 -5.79
C VAL A 102 -9.37 9.54 -6.77
N VAL A 103 -9.80 10.72 -6.35
CA VAL A 103 -10.44 11.72 -7.23
C VAL A 103 -9.37 12.73 -7.66
N ILE A 104 -9.12 12.80 -8.96
CA ILE A 104 -8.02 13.56 -9.56
C ILE A 104 -8.55 14.86 -10.15
N HIS A 105 -8.10 16.00 -9.62
CA HIS A 105 -8.22 17.27 -10.30
C HIS A 105 -6.99 17.48 -11.19
N LEU A 106 -7.17 17.34 -12.52
CA LEU A 106 -6.06 17.36 -13.47
C LEU A 106 -5.27 18.69 -13.47
N PRO A 107 -5.90 19.87 -13.60
CA PRO A 107 -5.19 21.15 -13.47
C PRO A 107 -4.40 21.25 -12.17
N GLY A 108 -5.02 20.91 -11.04
CA GLY A 108 -4.37 20.94 -9.72
C GLY A 108 -3.14 20.04 -9.63
N LEU A 109 -3.21 18.83 -10.21
CA LEU A 109 -2.07 17.91 -10.26
C LEU A 109 -0.87 18.50 -11.01
N PHE A 110 -1.11 19.07 -12.20
CA PHE A 110 -0.03 19.67 -13.00
C PHE A 110 0.50 20.95 -12.36
N GLU A 111 -0.37 21.79 -11.80
CA GLU A 111 0.06 22.97 -11.06
C GLU A 111 0.93 22.64 -9.85
N GLU A 112 0.54 21.63 -9.07
CA GLU A 112 1.32 21.12 -7.94
C GLU A 112 2.71 20.67 -8.39
N ALA A 113 2.77 19.85 -9.44
CA ALA A 113 4.01 19.35 -9.98
C ALA A 113 4.92 20.48 -10.50
N ASP A 114 4.37 21.40 -11.29
CA ASP A 114 5.10 22.55 -11.85
C ASP A 114 5.63 23.49 -10.76
N LYS A 115 4.81 23.79 -9.74
CA LYS A 115 5.23 24.59 -8.59
C LYS A 115 6.43 23.95 -7.91
N ASN A 116 6.36 22.65 -7.63
CA ASN A 116 7.44 21.94 -6.95
C ASN A 116 8.72 21.79 -7.79
N VAL A 117 8.60 21.53 -9.10
CA VAL A 117 9.77 21.47 -10.01
C VAL A 117 10.50 22.81 -10.08
N ARG A 118 9.80 23.94 -9.97
CA ARG A 118 10.41 25.28 -9.95
C ARG A 118 11.18 25.56 -8.66
N LYS A 119 10.80 24.93 -7.55
CA LYS A 119 11.45 25.13 -6.24
C LYS A 119 12.79 24.41 -6.14
N GLY A 120 12.93 23.23 -6.76
CA GLY A 120 14.18 22.48 -6.71
C GLY A 120 14.22 21.24 -7.59
N LYS A 121 15.37 20.57 -7.60
CA LYS A 121 15.67 19.50 -8.56
C LYS A 121 15.07 18.14 -8.17
N SER A 122 14.57 17.97 -6.95
CA SER A 122 14.16 16.67 -6.42
C SER A 122 12.92 16.08 -7.11
N LEU A 123 12.10 16.90 -7.78
CA LEU A 123 10.98 16.43 -8.60
C LEU A 123 11.24 16.42 -10.12
N VAL A 124 12.46 16.69 -10.59
CA VAL A 124 12.75 16.60 -12.03
C VAL A 124 12.53 15.17 -12.52
N GLY A 125 11.74 15.01 -13.58
CA GLY A 125 11.39 13.69 -14.14
C GLY A 125 10.33 12.93 -13.33
N TRP A 126 9.50 13.61 -12.54
CA TRP A 126 8.39 13.01 -11.80
C TRP A 126 7.39 12.27 -12.70
N ASP A 127 7.18 12.76 -13.92
CA ASP A 127 6.27 12.23 -14.94
C ASP A 127 6.61 10.79 -15.35
N LYS A 128 7.90 10.43 -15.34
CA LYS A 128 8.37 9.08 -15.66
C LYS A 128 8.18 8.08 -14.53
N ARG A 129 7.91 8.58 -13.32
CA ARG A 129 7.81 7.78 -12.09
C ARG A 129 6.41 7.83 -11.49
N LEU A 130 5.49 8.59 -12.07
CA LEU A 130 4.10 8.62 -11.65
C LEU A 130 3.27 7.68 -12.53
N ILE A 131 2.59 6.73 -11.88
CA ILE A 131 1.60 5.87 -12.51
C ILE A 131 0.24 6.23 -11.95
N ILE A 132 -0.73 6.45 -12.84
CA ILE A 132 -2.11 6.77 -12.49
C ILE A 132 -2.99 5.62 -12.94
N SER A 133 -3.80 5.08 -12.03
CA SER A 133 -4.84 4.12 -12.35
C SER A 133 -5.83 4.73 -13.36
N ASP A 134 -6.06 4.05 -14.48
CA ASP A 134 -7.05 4.41 -15.50
C ASP A 134 -8.50 4.46 -14.97
N ARG A 135 -8.76 3.76 -13.85
CA ARG A 135 -10.04 3.74 -13.12
C ARG A 135 -10.22 4.84 -12.07
N ALA A 136 -9.25 5.74 -11.90
CA ALA A 136 -9.40 6.87 -10.99
C ALA A 136 -10.45 7.86 -11.51
N HIS A 137 -11.24 8.45 -10.62
CA HIS A 137 -12.26 9.42 -11.02
C HIS A 137 -11.61 10.77 -11.28
N ILE A 138 -12.12 11.52 -12.27
CA ILE A 138 -11.67 12.88 -12.55
C ILE A 138 -12.64 13.86 -11.91
N ALA A 139 -12.14 14.77 -11.07
CA ALA A 139 -12.90 15.91 -10.59
C ALA A 139 -13.11 16.88 -11.76
N GLY A 140 -14.36 17.06 -12.17
CA GLY A 140 -14.74 18.09 -13.13
C GLY A 140 -14.68 19.48 -12.49
N HIS A 141 -14.54 20.51 -13.33
CA HIS A 141 -14.41 21.92 -12.90
C HIS A 141 -15.55 22.40 -11.97
N SER A 142 -16.76 21.83 -12.09
CA SER A 142 -17.90 22.16 -11.23
C SER A 142 -17.82 21.61 -9.81
N GLN A 143 -16.89 20.69 -9.52
CA GLN A 143 -16.76 20.05 -8.21
C GLN A 143 -15.85 20.81 -7.25
N GLU A 144 -15.15 21.86 -7.70
CA GLU A 144 -14.30 22.70 -6.83
C GLU A 144 -15.06 23.87 -6.17
N THR A 145 -16.30 24.16 -6.57
CA THR A 145 -17.08 25.34 -6.12
C THR A 145 -18.11 25.02 -5.03
N ILE A 146 -18.00 23.91 -4.31
CA ILE A 146 -18.90 23.56 -3.20
C ILE A 146 -18.17 23.66 -1.87
#